data_AF-A0A151K2R4-F1
#
_entry.id   AF-A0A151K2R4-F1
#
_cell.length_a   1.000
_cell.length_b   1.000
_cell.length_c   1.000
_cell.angle_alpha   90.00
_cell.angle_beta   90.00
_cell.angle_gamma   90.00
#
_symmetry.space_group_name_H-M   'P 1'
#
loop_
_entity.id
_entity.type
_entity.pdbx_description
1 polymer ?
#
loop_
_entity_poly.entity_id
_entity_poly.type
_entity_poly.pdbx_seq_one_letter_code
_entity_poly.pdbx_strand_id
1 'polypeptide(L)'
;IALAFRVGESTVREVVKEVCLVLIKILQPLYLSSPTEEDWTKYAQGYWKRWNIPNCVGSIDGKHIRMRCPPNSGSLYYNYKKYYSIVLLAVADHLYRFTLVDIGAFGGK
;
A
#
# COMPACT_ATOMS: atom_id res chain seq x y z
N ILE A 1 -11.60 4.60 19.16
CA ILE A 1 -12.68 3.90 18.41
C ILE A 1 -13.61 3.18 19.39
N ALA A 2 -13.15 2.17 20.15
CA ALA A 2 -13.96 1.45 21.13
C ALA A 2 -14.78 2.34 22.09
N LEU A 3 -14.11 3.30 22.74
CA LEU A 3 -14.78 4.26 23.64
C LEU A 3 -15.87 5.09 22.95
N ALA A 4 -15.63 5.55 21.72
CA ALA A 4 -16.56 6.40 20.97
C ALA A 4 -17.88 5.69 20.64
N PHE A 5 -17.82 4.37 20.44
CA PHE A 5 -18.98 3.52 20.12
C PHE A 5 -19.47 2.69 21.32
N ARG A 6 -18.89 2.86 22.51
CA ARG A 6 -19.22 2.12 23.75
C ARG A 6 -19.21 0.59 23.59
N VAL A 7 -18.23 0.08 22.85
CA VAL A 7 -18.05 -1.37 22.59
C VAL A 7 -16.67 -1.85 23.06
N GLY A 8 -16.52 -3.15 23.28
CA GLY A 8 -15.25 -3.76 23.70
C GLY A 8 -14.13 -3.62 22.66
N GLU A 9 -12.88 -3.54 23.10
CA GLU A 9 -11.73 -3.40 22.20
C GLU A 9 -11.55 -4.61 21.27
N SER A 10 -11.83 -5.82 21.76
CA SER A 10 -11.81 -7.05 20.96
C SER A 10 -12.82 -6.99 19.81
N THR A 11 -14.05 -6.58 20.10
CA THR A 11 -15.12 -6.43 19.10
C THR A 11 -14.74 -5.41 18.03
N VAL A 12 -14.21 -4.24 18.42
CA VAL A 12 -13.75 -3.24 17.44
C VAL A 12 -12.62 -3.80 16.57
N ARG A 13 -11.67 -4.52 17.16
CA ARG A 13 -10.57 -5.13 16.41
C ARG A 13 -11.08 -6.12 15.36
N GLU A 14 -12.09 -6.92 15.69
CA GLU A 14 -12.71 -7.86 14.76
C GLU A 14 -13.42 -7.13 13.63
N VAL A 15 -14.26 -6.15 13.97
CA VAL A 15 -14.99 -5.34 12.96
C VAL A 15 -14.03 -4.61 12.02
N VAL A 16 -12.96 -4.00 12.53
CA VAL A 16 -11.97 -3.32 11.69
C VAL A 16 -11.31 -4.29 10.72
N LYS A 17 -10.95 -5.50 11.18
CA LYS A 17 -10.38 -6.53 10.30
C LYS A 17 -11.37 -6.96 9.24
N GLU A 18 -12.61 -7.25 9.62
CA GLU A 18 -13.67 -7.67 8.71
C GLU A 18 -13.92 -6.62 7.61
N VAL A 19 -14.12 -5.36 8.01
CA VAL A 19 -14.36 -4.27 7.06
C VAL A 19 -13.18 -4.08 6.13
N CYS A 20 -11.94 -4.08 6.64
CA CYS A 20 -10.74 -3.98 5.79
C CYS A 20 -10.66 -5.14 4.78
N LEU A 21 -10.97 -6.37 5.19
CA LEU A 21 -10.95 -7.53 4.30
C LEU A 21 -12.01 -7.42 3.20
N VAL A 22 -13.23 -6.95 3.54
CA VAL A 22 -14.29 -6.73 2.56
C VAL A 22 -13.90 -5.61 1.58
N LEU A 23 -13.34 -4.51 2.09
CA LEU A 23 -12.87 -3.41 1.24
C LEU A 23 -11.80 -3.89 0.25
N ILE A 24 -10.81 -4.66 0.72
CA ILE A 24 -9.79 -5.23 -0.16
C ILE A 24 -10.46 -6.15 -1.20
N LYS A 25 -11.30 -7.09 -0.75
CA LYS A 25 -11.96 -8.06 -1.63
C LYS A 25 -12.77 -7.41 -2.75
N ILE A 26 -13.48 -6.31 -2.45
CA ILE A 26 -14.39 -5.66 -3.40
C ILE A 26 -13.69 -4.56 -4.22
N LEU A 27 -12.83 -3.75 -3.60
CA LEU A 27 -12.25 -2.57 -4.25
C LEU A 27 -10.92 -2.86 -4.95
N GLN A 28 -10.11 -3.82 -4.46
CA GLN A 28 -8.82 -4.12 -5.09
C GLN A 28 -8.97 -4.49 -6.57
N PRO A 29 -9.93 -5.34 -6.99
CA PRO A 29 -10.09 -5.67 -8.42
C PRO A 29 -10.55 -4.49 -9.29
N LEU A 30 -11.12 -3.44 -8.68
CA LEU A 30 -11.65 -2.26 -9.40
C LEU A 30 -10.63 -1.13 -9.52
N TYR A 31 -9.77 -0.97 -8.51
CA TYR A 31 -8.86 0.18 -8.41
C TYR A 31 -7.37 -0.19 -8.48
N LEU A 32 -7.03 -1.47 -8.22
CA LEU A 32 -5.66 -1.99 -8.21
C LEU A 32 -5.55 -3.23 -9.11
N SER A 33 -6.34 -3.27 -10.18
CA SER A 33 -6.19 -4.26 -11.25
C SER A 33 -4.87 -4.06 -11.97
N SER A 34 -4.27 -5.15 -12.44
CA SER A 34 -3.07 -5.09 -13.27
C SER A 34 -3.31 -4.20 -14.50
N PRO A 35 -2.49 -3.16 -14.72
CA PRO A 35 -2.68 -2.26 -15.86
C PRO A 35 -2.54 -2.99 -17.20
N THR A 36 -3.38 -2.61 -18.16
CA THR A 36 -3.30 -3.11 -19.54
C THR A 36 -2.28 -2.32 -20.37
N GLU A 37 -2.01 -2.76 -21.60
CA GLU A 37 -1.15 -2.02 -22.53
C GLU A 37 -1.72 -0.62 -22.85
N GLU A 38 -3.05 -0.50 -22.96
CA GLU A 38 -3.71 0.78 -23.13
C GLU A 38 -3.51 1.70 -21.92
N ASP A 39 -3.59 1.15 -20.70
CA ASP A 39 -3.31 1.91 -19.48
C ASP A 39 -1.88 2.41 -19.45
N TRP A 40 -0.91 1.56 -19.79
CA TRP A 40 0.50 1.95 -19.85
C TRP A 40 0.76 3.07 -20.86
N THR A 41 0.15 2.97 -22.04
CA THR A 41 0.21 4.01 -23.08
C THR A 41 -0.39 5.33 -22.57
N LYS A 42 -1.54 5.26 -21.89
CA LYS A 42 -2.19 6.42 -21.29
C LYS A 42 -1.35 7.05 -20.19
N TYR A 43 -0.69 6.26 -19.34
CA TYR A 43 0.20 6.78 -18.31
C TYR A 43 1.39 7.51 -18.91
N ALA A 44 2.06 6.91 -19.90
CA ALA A 44 3.17 7.53 -20.64
C ALA A 44 2.80 8.88 -21.26
N GLN A 45 1.65 8.95 -21.95
CA GLN A 45 1.17 10.20 -22.53
C GLN A 45 0.81 11.24 -21.46
N GLY A 46 0.21 10.80 -20.36
CA GLY A 46 -0.15 11.67 -19.24
C GLY A 46 1.07 12.29 -18.55
N TYR A 47 2.14 11.50 -18.35
CA TYR A 47 3.40 11.96 -17.81
C TYR A 47 4.10 12.95 -18.76
N TRP A 48 4.11 12.65 -20.06
CA TRP A 48 4.64 13.58 -21.07
C TRP A 48 3.91 14.93 -21.02
N LYS A 49 2.57 14.91 -21.04
CA LYS A 49 1.76 16.13 -21.09
C LYS A 49 1.85 17.00 -19.82
N ARG A 50 1.92 16.39 -18.63
CA ARG A 50 1.90 17.11 -17.35
C ARG A 50 3.28 17.46 -16.83
N TRP A 51 4.24 16.57 -17.03
CA TRP A 51 5.54 16.59 -16.37
C TRP A 51 6.71 16.66 -17.36
N ASN A 52 6.45 16.60 -18.66
CA ASN A 52 7.47 16.56 -19.71
C ASN A 52 8.45 15.39 -19.55
N ILE A 53 7.96 14.25 -19.05
CA ILE A 53 8.74 13.02 -18.86
C ILE A 53 8.28 11.98 -19.90
N PRO A 54 9.06 11.71 -20.96
CA PRO A 54 8.66 10.79 -22.01
C PRO A 54 8.71 9.34 -21.52
N ASN A 55 7.81 8.50 -22.03
CA ASN A 55 7.75 7.05 -21.77
C ASN A 55 7.71 6.66 -20.27
N CYS A 56 7.35 7.59 -19.39
CA CYS A 56 7.20 7.30 -17.97
C CYS A 56 5.82 6.71 -17.70
N VAL A 57 5.79 5.48 -17.20
CA VAL A 57 4.55 4.75 -16.97
C VAL A 57 4.09 4.76 -15.51
N GLY A 58 4.94 5.25 -14.61
CA GLY A 58 4.66 5.33 -13.19
C GLY A 58 5.83 5.85 -12.38
N SER A 59 5.52 6.38 -11.21
CA SER A 59 6.47 6.80 -10.20
C SER A 59 6.41 5.84 -9.03
N ILE A 60 7.52 5.22 -8.68
CA ILE A 60 7.60 4.17 -7.65
C ILE A 60 8.25 4.70 -6.38
N ASP A 61 7.66 4.40 -5.22
CA ASP A 61 8.27 4.66 -3.92
C ASP A 61 7.89 3.61 -2.88
N GLY A 62 8.75 3.45 -1.87
CA GLY A 62 8.62 2.51 -0.79
C GLY A 62 8.45 3.19 0.57
N LYS A 63 7.50 2.72 1.37
CA LYS A 63 7.24 3.21 2.73
C LYS A 63 7.35 2.10 3.76
N HIS A 64 8.15 2.34 4.80
CA HIS A 64 8.13 1.51 6.01
C HIS A 64 6.87 1.81 6.85
N ILE A 65 6.02 0.80 7.02
CA ILE A 65 4.86 0.85 7.92
C ILE A 65 5.28 0.27 9.26
N ARG A 66 5.31 1.11 10.28
CA ARG A 66 5.72 0.72 11.62
C ARG A 66 4.74 -0.31 12.21
N MET A 67 5.28 -1.34 12.84
CA MET A 67 4.52 -2.40 13.49
C MET A 67 5.16 -2.80 14.81
N ARG A 68 4.47 -3.61 15.60
CA ARG A 68 5.08 -4.33 16.72
C ARG A 68 5.86 -5.53 16.19
N CYS A 69 6.99 -5.85 16.84
CA CYS A 69 7.79 -7.03 16.50
C CYS A 69 6.91 -8.29 16.56
N PRO A 70 6.82 -9.08 15.47
CA PRO A 70 6.18 -10.38 15.52
C PRO A 70 6.92 -11.33 16.47
N PRO A 71 6.21 -12.25 17.14
CA PRO A 71 6.87 -13.29 17.93
C PRO A 71 7.86 -14.09 17.08
N ASN A 72 9.02 -14.41 17.64
CA ASN A 72 10.04 -15.26 17.02
C ASN A 72 10.59 -14.77 15.66
N SER A 73 10.51 -13.47 15.35
CA SER A 73 11.00 -12.93 14.07
C SER A 73 12.43 -12.37 14.08
N GLY A 74 13.12 -12.38 15.22
CA GLY A 74 14.45 -11.77 15.37
C GLY A 74 14.51 -10.32 14.86
N SER A 75 15.46 -10.02 13.98
CA SER A 75 15.64 -8.72 13.34
C SER A 75 15.00 -8.59 11.95
N LEU A 76 14.25 -9.59 11.46
CA LEU A 76 13.70 -9.60 10.09
C LEU A 76 12.89 -8.34 9.74
N TYR A 77 12.15 -7.80 10.70
CA TYR A 77 11.35 -6.58 10.50
C TYR A 77 12.05 -5.32 11.00
N TYR A 78 13.23 -5.42 11.61
CA TYR A 78 13.94 -4.30 12.23
C TYR A 78 14.72 -3.51 11.18
N ASN A 79 14.31 -2.27 10.94
CA ASN A 79 14.88 -1.44 9.89
C ASN A 79 16.04 -0.55 10.37
N TYR A 80 16.76 0.04 9.42
CA TYR A 80 17.85 0.98 9.66
C TYR A 80 17.45 2.25 10.46
N LYS A 81 16.15 2.56 10.53
CA LYS A 81 15.59 3.67 11.33
C LYS A 81 15.28 3.24 12.78
N LYS A 82 15.77 2.08 13.21
CA LYS A 82 15.68 1.57 14.59
C LYS A 82 14.26 1.24 15.06
N TYR A 83 13.38 0.79 14.16
CA TYR A 83 12.06 0.27 14.52
C TYR A 83 11.61 -0.91 13.64
N TYR A 84 10.61 -1.67 14.10
CA TYR A 84 10.04 -2.79 13.34
C TYR A 84 9.03 -2.32 12.30
N SER A 85 9.09 -2.85 11.08
CA SER A 85 8.21 -2.47 9.97
C SER A 85 8.04 -3.54 8.92
N ILE A 86 6.95 -3.44 8.16
CA ILE A 86 6.81 -4.02 6.81
C ILE A 86 7.02 -2.94 5.76
N VAL A 87 7.33 -3.35 4.53
CA VAL A 87 7.42 -2.46 3.37
C VAL A 87 6.07 -2.42 2.64
N LEU A 88 5.65 -1.20 2.28
CA LEU A 88 4.65 -0.90 1.27
C LEU A 88 5.39 -0.32 0.07
N LEU A 89 5.36 -0.98 -1.08
CA LEU A 89 5.86 -0.46 -2.34
C LEU A 89 4.64 -0.07 -3.19
N ALA A 90 4.63 1.13 -3.75
CA ALA A 90 3.53 1.60 -4.58
C ALA A 90 4.02 2.30 -5.83
N VAL A 91 3.29 2.13 -6.93
CA VAL A 91 3.48 2.86 -8.18
C VAL A 91 2.28 3.78 -8.37
N ALA A 92 2.55 5.04 -8.67
CA ALA A 92 1.53 6.04 -8.95
C ALA A 92 1.55 6.50 -10.42
N ASP A 93 0.38 6.77 -10.98
CA ASP A 93 0.24 7.38 -12.31
C ASP A 93 0.48 8.90 -12.29
N HIS A 94 0.40 9.51 -13.47
CA HIS A 94 0.53 10.95 -13.68
C HIS A 94 -0.56 11.80 -13.00
N LEU A 95 -1.61 11.18 -12.45
CA LEU A 95 -2.70 11.79 -11.68
C LEU A 95 -2.59 11.53 -10.18
N TYR A 96 -1.45 11.00 -9.72
CA TYR A 96 -1.20 10.65 -8.31
C TYR A 96 -2.10 9.52 -7.80
N ARG A 97 -2.59 8.64 -8.67
CA ARG A 97 -3.38 7.47 -8.30
C ARG A 97 -2.49 6.25 -8.25
N PHE A 98 -2.62 5.43 -7.20
CA PHE A 98 -1.91 4.16 -7.15
C PHE A 98 -2.44 3.20 -8.21
N THR A 99 -1.54 2.67 -9.02
CA THR A 99 -1.83 1.70 -10.08
C THR A 99 -1.36 0.30 -9.72
N LEU A 100 -0.28 0.21 -8.94
CA LEU A 100 0.26 -1.05 -8.42
C LEU A 100 0.69 -0.85 -6.97
N VAL A 101 0.48 -1.88 -6.16
CA VAL A 101 0.98 -1.93 -4.79
C VAL A 101 1.50 -3.33 -4.48
N ASP A 102 2.58 -3.40 -3.72
CA ASP A 102 3.08 -4.62 -3.10
C ASP A 102 3.27 -4.38 -1.60
N ILE A 103 2.74 -5.27 -0.77
CA ILE A 103 2.60 -5.05 0.68
C ILE A 103 3.02 -6.29 1.44
N GLY A 104 3.87 -6.09 2.45
CA GLY A 104 4.14 -7.12 3.47
C GLY A 104 5.53 -7.71 3.42
N ALA A 105 6.38 -7.29 2.48
CA ALA A 105 7.80 -7.61 2.51
C ALA A 105 8.44 -7.15 3.85
N PHE A 106 9.46 -7.89 4.27
CA PHE A 106 10.22 -7.59 5.48
C PHE A 106 10.77 -6.17 5.42
N GLY A 107 10.52 -5.37 6.46
CA GLY A 107 11.09 -4.01 6.57
C GLY A 107 12.54 -3.99 7.06
N GLY A 108 13.12 -5.16 7.35
CA GLY A 108 14.55 -5.28 7.57
C GLY A 108 15.34 -4.83 6.34
N LYS A 109 16.46 -4.15 6.59
CA LYS A 109 17.59 -4.09 5.67
C LYS A 109 18.70 -4.91 6.31
#